data_AF-A0A9E1KPR5-F1
#
_entry.id   AF-A0A9E1KPR5-F1
#
_cell.length_a   1.000
_cell.length_b   1.000
_cell.length_c   1.000
_cell.angle_alpha   90.00
_cell.angle_beta   90.00
_cell.angle_gamma   90.00
#
_symmetry.space_group_name_H-M   'P 1'
#
loop_
_entity.id
_entity.type
_entity.pdbx_description
1 polymer ?
#
loop_
_entity_poly.entity_id
_entity_poly.type
_entity_poly.pdbx_seq_one_letter_code
_entity_poly.pdbx_strand_id
1 'polypeptide(L)'
;MQKENRSAYRKLICIAGLWLGLTSSSFAAPEAACVLGKCGLPILQCVVGKECRDWMGCVQECGDDMMKCPSVCGFYYQSRKIDKVSQCIFTNNCVELEFEKFPPYIPSGAELETLEGVEGIYWFGASHGGDHIFDFSCQRFEFAPTHPGEHQVHFSVPITLHEDTRLTSSIGTFSQNPSGSILVKYDNFTGYHENWYVSKRTQNTITAQVCFRGESSCYDYGTIILTKTPFPLIDTEEMNELETSLEQSHALKFEDFGLSSIADCD
;
A
#
# COMPACT_ATOMS: atom_id res chain seq x y z
N MET A 1 33.56 4.87 -7.66
CA MET A 1 33.85 5.63 -6.42
C MET A 1 32.58 5.69 -5.60
N GLN A 2 32.36 4.74 -4.70
CA GLN A 2 31.19 4.68 -3.82
C GLN A 2 31.62 4.04 -2.50
N LYS A 3 32.19 4.87 -1.62
CA LYS A 3 32.53 4.53 -0.23
C LYS A 3 32.72 5.83 0.53
N GLU A 4 31.63 6.58 0.75
CA GLU A 4 31.61 7.67 1.73
C GLU A 4 30.17 8.14 1.91
N ASN A 5 29.43 7.46 2.81
CA ASN A 5 28.35 8.05 3.62
C ASN A 5 27.76 7.04 4.63
N ARG A 6 28.62 6.21 5.26
CA ARG A 6 28.22 5.28 6.34
C ARG A 6 28.45 5.83 7.75
N SER A 7 28.59 7.15 7.94
CA SER A 7 29.12 7.71 9.19
C SER A 7 28.30 8.83 9.85
N ALA A 8 26.99 8.93 9.60
CA ALA A 8 26.12 9.88 10.31
C ALA A 8 25.20 9.26 11.37
N TYR A 9 25.00 7.93 11.38
CA TYR A 9 23.99 7.27 12.23
C TYR A 9 24.58 6.56 13.47
N ARG A 10 25.33 7.29 14.29
CA ARG A 10 25.82 6.78 15.58
C ARG A 10 25.68 7.83 16.68
N LYS A 11 24.99 7.45 17.79
CA LYS A 11 24.87 8.07 19.14
C LYS A 11 23.58 8.92 19.32
N LEU A 12 22.77 8.94 20.39
CA LEU A 12 22.70 8.46 21.81
C LEU A 12 21.23 8.66 22.30
N ILE A 13 20.47 7.67 22.84
CA ILE A 13 20.12 7.28 24.25
C ILE A 13 19.32 8.25 25.19
N CYS A 14 18.25 7.66 25.79
CA CYS A 14 17.43 7.98 27.01
C CYS A 14 16.39 9.11 26.93
N ILE A 15 15.12 8.95 27.36
CA ILE A 15 14.53 8.50 28.65
C ILE A 15 13.15 7.85 28.31
N ALA A 16 12.77 6.62 28.68
CA ALA A 16 12.50 6.12 30.03
C ALA A 16 12.56 4.58 30.03
N GLY A 17 13.59 4.03 30.68
CA GLY A 17 13.60 2.62 31.08
C GLY A 17 12.89 2.48 32.41
N LEU A 18 11.77 1.76 32.40
CA LEU A 18 11.05 1.11 33.50
C LEU A 18 9.74 0.64 32.83
N TRP A 19 9.72 -0.45 32.08
CA TRP A 19 9.82 -1.83 32.52
C TRP A 19 10.04 -2.70 31.26
N LEU A 20 10.86 -3.76 31.36
CA LEU A 20 11.32 -4.65 30.27
C LEU A 20 12.53 -4.10 29.49
N GLY A 21 13.71 -4.58 29.87
CA GLY A 21 14.95 -4.30 29.16
C GLY A 21 14.99 -5.01 27.82
N LEU A 22 14.89 -4.25 26.73
CA LEU A 22 15.34 -4.60 25.38
C LEU A 22 15.86 -3.31 24.73
N THR A 23 17.17 -3.23 24.53
CA THR A 23 17.83 -2.09 23.88
C THR A 23 17.95 -2.34 22.38
N SER A 24 16.97 -1.88 21.62
CA SER A 24 17.09 -1.64 20.16
C SER A 24 15.99 -0.68 19.74
N SER A 25 16.27 0.61 19.84
CA SER A 25 15.34 1.71 19.56
C SER A 25 15.39 2.09 18.07
N SER A 26 14.24 2.01 17.38
CA SER A 26 14.10 2.27 15.93
C SER A 26 13.29 3.55 15.61
N PHE A 27 13.27 4.53 16.52
CA PHE A 27 12.75 5.88 16.25
C PHE A 27 13.84 6.91 16.57
N ALA A 28 14.03 7.92 15.72
CA ALA A 28 14.86 9.06 16.08
C ALA A 28 14.21 9.80 17.26
N ALA A 29 15.01 10.36 18.16
CA ALA A 29 14.52 11.05 19.36
C ALA A 29 13.43 12.13 19.09
N PRO A 30 13.45 12.89 17.97
CA PRO A 30 12.41 13.86 17.65
C PRO A 30 11.06 13.23 17.26
N GLU A 31 11.08 12.14 16.49
CA GLU A 31 9.87 11.41 16.06
C GLU A 31 9.20 10.78 17.28
N ALA A 32 9.97 10.11 18.14
CA ALA A 32 9.48 9.53 19.38
C ALA A 32 8.85 10.59 20.30
N ALA A 33 9.46 11.78 20.39
CA ALA A 33 8.90 12.89 21.17
C ALA A 33 7.58 13.43 20.58
N CYS A 34 7.47 13.53 19.26
CA CYS A 34 6.21 13.93 18.60
C CYS A 34 5.11 12.89 18.85
N VAL A 35 5.41 11.61 18.59
CA VAL A 35 4.46 10.50 18.73
C VAL A 35 3.96 10.41 20.17
N LEU A 36 4.84 10.46 21.17
CA LEU A 36 4.45 10.43 22.58
C LEU A 36 3.66 11.68 22.99
N GLY A 37 4.06 12.87 22.51
CA GLY A 37 3.44 14.14 22.86
C GLY A 37 2.06 14.34 22.26
N LYS A 38 1.83 13.90 21.02
CA LYS A 38 0.58 14.14 20.28
C LYS A 38 -0.34 12.90 20.21
N CYS A 39 0.24 11.70 20.27
CA CYS A 39 -0.48 10.43 20.11
C CYS A 39 -0.47 9.53 21.35
N GLY A 40 -0.05 10.06 22.51
CA GLY A 40 0.04 9.30 23.76
C GLY A 40 -1.26 8.60 24.17
N LEU A 41 -2.42 9.24 24.00
CA LEU A 41 -3.70 8.62 24.35
C LEU A 41 -4.05 7.41 23.45
N PRO A 42 -4.04 7.52 22.10
CA PRO A 42 -4.14 6.36 21.21
C PRO A 42 -3.16 5.24 21.57
N ILE A 43 -1.89 5.57 21.86
CA ILE A 43 -0.86 4.58 22.22
C ILE A 43 -1.22 3.87 23.52
N LEU A 44 -1.58 4.60 24.57
CA LEU A 44 -1.97 4.01 25.85
C LEU A 44 -3.18 3.07 25.71
N GLN A 45 -4.16 3.41 24.87
CA GLN A 45 -5.29 2.52 24.59
C GLN A 45 -4.88 1.27 23.79
N CYS A 46 -3.87 1.42 22.93
CA CYS A 46 -3.33 0.39 22.08
C CYS A 46 -2.55 -0.65 22.89
N VAL A 47 -1.57 -0.23 23.71
CA VAL A 47 -0.63 -1.12 24.42
C VAL A 47 -1.28 -2.12 25.39
N VAL A 48 -2.53 -1.88 25.79
CA VAL A 48 -3.33 -2.81 26.59
C VAL A 48 -3.64 -4.10 25.81
N GLY A 49 -3.79 -4.03 24.49
CA GLY A 49 -4.04 -5.18 23.62
C GLY A 49 -2.77 -5.94 23.23
N LYS A 50 -2.87 -7.27 23.08
CA LYS A 50 -1.75 -8.11 22.63
C LYS A 50 -1.30 -7.75 21.20
N GLU A 51 -2.25 -7.62 20.27
CA GLU A 51 -1.97 -7.25 18.87
C GLU A 51 -1.11 -5.99 18.75
N CYS A 52 -1.44 -4.96 19.53
CA CYS A 52 -0.67 -3.72 19.52
C CYS A 52 0.76 -3.90 20.03
N ARG A 53 0.95 -4.71 21.10
CA ARG A 53 2.29 -4.99 21.62
C ARG A 53 3.12 -5.80 20.62
N ASP A 54 2.50 -6.79 19.98
CA ASP A 54 3.16 -7.58 18.95
C ASP A 54 3.49 -6.71 17.72
N TRP A 55 2.58 -5.84 17.29
CA TRP A 55 2.80 -4.87 16.21
C TRP A 55 3.95 -3.92 16.50
N MET A 56 3.98 -3.29 17.69
CA MET A 56 5.09 -2.42 18.08
C MET A 56 6.42 -3.18 18.13
N GLY A 57 6.42 -4.43 18.61
CA GLY A 57 7.59 -5.30 18.58
C GLY A 57 8.07 -5.57 17.16
N CYS A 58 7.16 -5.93 16.26
CA CYS A 58 7.45 -6.13 14.84
C CYS A 58 8.04 -4.88 14.20
N VAL A 59 7.42 -3.70 14.39
CA VAL A 59 7.92 -2.42 13.87
C VAL A 59 9.31 -2.09 14.44
N GLN A 60 9.56 -2.42 15.71
CA GLN A 60 10.86 -2.22 16.34
C GLN A 60 11.96 -3.08 15.66
N GLU A 61 11.64 -4.31 15.26
CA GLU A 61 12.56 -5.21 14.55
C GLU A 61 12.89 -4.73 13.12
N CYS A 62 12.09 -3.84 12.54
CA CYS A 62 12.33 -3.28 11.20
C CYS A 62 13.60 -2.42 11.07
N GLY A 63 14.14 -1.91 12.19
CA GLY A 63 15.34 -1.08 12.18
C GLY A 63 15.17 0.21 11.37
N ASP A 64 16.00 0.41 10.35
CA ASP A 64 16.01 1.63 9.52
C ASP A 64 14.98 1.60 8.37
N ASP A 65 14.27 0.49 8.15
CA ASP A 65 13.19 0.43 7.15
C ASP A 65 11.95 1.16 7.67
N MET A 66 11.65 2.30 7.05
CA MET A 66 10.57 3.20 7.46
C MET A 66 9.24 2.94 6.72
N MET A 67 9.21 2.04 5.72
CA MET A 67 8.02 1.89 4.86
C MET A 67 7.59 0.45 4.68
N LYS A 68 8.45 -0.42 4.15
CA LYS A 68 8.03 -1.77 3.75
C LYS A 68 7.76 -2.63 4.98
N CYS A 69 8.77 -2.82 5.82
CA CYS A 69 8.64 -3.66 7.03
C CYS A 69 7.52 -3.16 7.97
N PRO A 70 7.41 -1.84 8.30
CA PRO A 70 6.30 -1.34 9.11
C PRO A 70 4.92 -1.59 8.48
N SER A 71 4.81 -1.54 7.15
CA SER A 71 3.56 -1.84 6.43
C SER A 71 3.19 -3.32 6.55
N VAL A 72 4.16 -4.22 6.41
CA VAL A 72 3.97 -5.67 6.62
C VAL A 72 3.48 -5.93 8.05
N CYS A 73 4.11 -5.32 9.06
CA CYS A 73 3.68 -5.44 10.45
C CYS A 73 2.24 -4.94 10.65
N GLY A 74 1.88 -3.80 10.05
CA GLY A 74 0.53 -3.24 10.11
C GLY A 74 -0.51 -4.16 9.44
N PHE A 75 -0.19 -4.71 8.27
CA PHE A 75 -1.04 -5.68 7.61
C PHE A 75 -1.20 -6.96 8.43
N TYR A 76 -0.15 -7.44 9.08
CA TYR A 76 -0.20 -8.71 9.82
C TYR A 76 -0.99 -8.64 11.14
N TYR A 77 -0.88 -7.53 11.87
CA TYR A 77 -1.46 -7.37 13.21
C TYR A 77 -2.76 -6.55 13.22
N GLN A 78 -3.48 -6.46 12.09
CA GLN A 78 -4.67 -5.63 11.87
C GLN A 78 -5.50 -5.38 13.13
N SER A 79 -5.62 -4.12 13.55
CA SER A 79 -6.39 -3.78 14.74
C SER A 79 -6.85 -2.34 14.69
N ARG A 80 -8.13 -2.08 15.01
CA ARG A 80 -8.67 -0.70 15.09
C ARG A 80 -7.88 0.21 16.04
N LYS A 81 -7.17 -0.36 17.00
CA LYS A 81 -6.31 0.39 17.93
C LYS A 81 -5.00 0.81 17.26
N ILE A 82 -4.42 -0.06 16.43
CA ILE A 82 -3.24 0.23 15.62
C ILE A 82 -3.60 1.30 14.59
N ASP A 83 -4.73 1.15 13.90
CA ASP A 83 -5.21 2.14 12.92
C ASP A 83 -5.30 3.55 13.53
N LYS A 84 -5.84 3.66 14.76
CA LYS A 84 -5.93 4.94 15.48
C LYS A 84 -4.57 5.52 15.84
N VAL A 85 -3.59 4.67 16.18
CA VAL A 85 -2.22 5.11 16.45
C VAL A 85 -1.60 5.62 15.15
N SER A 86 -1.64 4.82 14.08
CA SER A 86 -1.12 5.17 12.75
C SER A 86 -1.75 6.47 12.23
N GLN A 87 -3.08 6.56 12.25
CA GLN A 87 -3.81 7.76 11.83
C GLN A 87 -3.38 9.00 12.62
N CYS A 88 -3.17 8.88 13.94
CA CYS A 88 -2.69 9.99 14.75
C CYS A 88 -1.29 10.43 14.34
N ILE A 89 -0.37 9.47 14.11
CA ILE A 89 1.01 9.74 13.70
C ILE A 89 1.04 10.52 12.40
N PHE A 90 0.28 10.09 11.39
CA PHE A 90 0.22 10.74 10.08
C PHE A 90 -0.48 12.10 10.15
N THR A 91 -1.64 12.19 10.80
CA THR A 91 -2.38 13.47 10.95
C THR A 91 -1.54 14.55 11.63
N ASN A 92 -0.62 14.16 12.51
CA ASN A 92 0.22 15.08 13.26
C ASN A 92 1.62 15.29 12.67
N ASN A 93 1.89 14.71 11.49
CA ASN A 93 3.18 14.74 10.80
C ASN A 93 4.34 14.36 11.73
N CYS A 94 4.15 13.31 12.54
CA CYS A 94 5.19 12.87 13.48
C CYS A 94 6.26 11.98 12.84
N VAL A 95 6.03 11.52 11.61
CA VAL A 95 6.98 10.77 10.79
C VAL A 95 7.01 11.46 9.42
N GLU A 96 8.20 11.70 8.91
CA GLU A 96 8.40 12.17 7.55
C GLU A 96 8.31 10.96 6.62
N LEU A 97 7.30 10.94 5.77
CA LEU A 97 7.14 9.89 4.80
C LEU A 97 8.07 10.17 3.63
N GLU A 98 8.84 9.16 3.19
CA GLU A 98 9.77 9.34 2.07
C GLU A 98 9.06 9.60 0.72
N PHE A 99 7.72 9.59 0.70
CA PHE A 99 6.92 9.71 -0.51
C PHE A 99 7.06 11.06 -1.23
N GLU A 100 7.44 12.13 -0.53
CA GLU A 100 7.70 13.43 -1.16
C GLU A 100 8.88 13.40 -2.14
N LYS A 101 9.70 12.34 -2.12
CA LYS A 101 10.75 12.09 -3.11
C LYS A 101 10.20 11.59 -4.44
N PHE A 102 8.97 11.07 -4.48
CA PHE A 102 8.32 10.67 -5.72
C PHE A 102 7.79 11.88 -6.48
N PRO A 103 7.82 11.87 -7.82
CA PRO A 103 7.27 12.96 -8.60
C PRO A 103 5.75 13.09 -8.37
N PRO A 104 5.19 14.30 -8.44
CA PRO A 104 3.74 14.46 -8.41
C PRO A 104 3.13 13.81 -9.66
N TYR A 105 2.11 12.99 -9.47
CA TYR A 105 1.30 12.45 -10.55
C TYR A 105 0.19 13.45 -10.89
N ILE A 106 0.14 13.87 -12.15
CA ILE A 106 -0.97 14.63 -12.71
C ILE A 106 -1.68 13.68 -13.66
N PRO A 107 -2.92 13.24 -13.34
CA PRO A 107 -3.67 12.40 -14.24
C PRO A 107 -3.82 13.10 -15.59
N SER A 108 -3.26 12.52 -16.65
CA SER A 108 -3.69 12.87 -18.01
C SER A 108 -5.17 12.52 -18.07
N GLY A 109 -6.01 13.41 -18.62
CA GLY A 109 -7.45 13.17 -18.72
C GLY A 109 -7.71 11.84 -19.43
N ALA A 110 -7.92 10.79 -18.64
CA ALA A 110 -8.20 9.45 -19.13
C ALA A 110 -9.59 9.47 -19.74
N GLU A 111 -9.81 8.71 -20.81
CA GLU A 111 -11.16 8.47 -21.28
C GLU A 111 -11.99 7.89 -20.13
N LEU A 112 -13.25 8.35 -20.05
CA LEU A 112 -14.21 7.96 -19.03
C LEU A 112 -14.51 6.45 -19.14
N GLU A 113 -13.73 5.62 -18.46
CA GLU A 113 -14.06 4.20 -18.29
C GLU A 113 -15.31 4.07 -17.41
N THR A 114 -16.28 3.29 -17.85
CA THR A 114 -17.47 2.98 -17.06
C THR A 114 -17.14 1.89 -16.04
N LEU A 115 -17.74 1.99 -14.85
CA LEU A 115 -17.68 0.94 -13.83
C LEU A 115 -18.50 -0.31 -14.19
N GLU A 116 -19.29 -0.26 -15.27
CA GLU A 116 -20.12 -1.38 -15.70
C GLU A 116 -19.28 -2.60 -16.11
N GLY A 117 -19.56 -3.77 -15.51
CA GLY A 117 -18.86 -5.01 -15.81
C GLY A 117 -17.50 -5.15 -15.10
N VAL A 118 -17.18 -4.27 -14.14
CA VAL A 118 -15.96 -4.40 -13.34
C VAL A 118 -16.08 -5.49 -12.28
N GLU A 119 -17.28 -6.03 -12.06
CA GLU A 119 -17.55 -7.01 -11.01
C GLU A 119 -16.72 -8.28 -11.14
N GLY A 120 -16.46 -8.91 -9.99
CA GLY A 120 -15.75 -10.17 -9.89
C GLY A 120 -14.41 -10.06 -9.17
N ILE A 121 -13.63 -11.13 -9.29
CA ILE A 121 -12.35 -11.29 -8.60
C ILE A 121 -11.23 -10.96 -9.57
N TYR A 122 -10.32 -10.11 -9.12
CA TYR A 122 -9.05 -9.84 -9.77
C TYR A 122 -7.92 -10.12 -8.78
N TRP A 123 -6.79 -10.51 -9.32
CA TRP A 123 -5.55 -10.69 -8.60
C TRP A 123 -4.57 -9.61 -9.00
N PHE A 124 -3.69 -9.22 -8.09
CA PHE A 124 -2.52 -8.41 -8.45
C PHE A 124 -1.61 -9.22 -9.37
N GLY A 125 -1.55 -8.82 -10.63
CA GLY A 125 -0.82 -9.53 -11.68
C GLY A 125 0.59 -9.00 -11.86
N ALA A 126 0.76 -7.68 -11.94
CA ALA A 126 2.06 -7.07 -12.19
C ALA A 126 2.15 -5.60 -11.72
N SER A 127 3.37 -5.11 -11.49
CA SER A 127 3.65 -3.67 -11.27
C SER A 127 4.88 -3.18 -12.01
N HIS A 128 4.89 -1.88 -12.28
CA HIS A 128 6.07 -1.14 -12.67
C HIS A 128 6.20 0.08 -11.76
N GLY A 129 7.27 0.13 -10.96
CA GLY A 129 7.39 1.13 -9.90
C GLY A 129 6.63 0.70 -8.64
N GLY A 130 7.13 1.12 -7.48
CA GLY A 130 6.54 0.71 -6.20
C GLY A 130 6.75 -0.78 -5.88
N ASP A 131 7.58 -1.50 -6.63
CA ASP A 131 7.80 -2.95 -6.51
C ASP A 131 8.34 -3.38 -5.13
N HIS A 132 8.88 -2.43 -4.35
CA HIS A 132 9.29 -2.67 -2.98
C HIS A 132 8.13 -2.68 -1.98
N ILE A 133 6.93 -2.27 -2.39
CA ILE A 133 5.72 -2.13 -1.57
C ILE A 133 4.64 -3.13 -1.99
N PHE A 134 4.55 -3.43 -3.29
CA PHE A 134 3.53 -4.32 -3.86
C PHE A 134 3.98 -5.80 -3.99
N ASP A 135 5.00 -6.24 -3.25
CA ASP A 135 5.64 -7.55 -3.49
C ASP A 135 4.95 -8.75 -2.84
N PHE A 136 3.69 -8.60 -2.42
CA PHE A 136 2.91 -9.72 -1.91
C PHE A 136 2.29 -10.53 -3.05
N SER A 137 2.53 -11.84 -3.04
CA SER A 137 1.79 -12.76 -3.90
C SER A 137 0.34 -12.90 -3.43
N CYS A 138 -0.56 -13.29 -4.32
CA CYS A 138 -1.96 -13.57 -3.99
C CYS A 138 -2.76 -12.41 -3.37
N GLN A 139 -2.44 -11.17 -3.75
CA GLN A 139 -3.31 -10.04 -3.45
C GLN A 139 -4.59 -10.15 -4.28
N ARG A 140 -5.72 -10.31 -3.61
CA ARG A 140 -7.05 -10.49 -4.18
C ARG A 140 -7.88 -9.22 -4.03
N PHE A 141 -8.61 -8.87 -5.07
CA PHE A 141 -9.51 -7.74 -5.14
C PHE A 141 -10.86 -8.22 -5.67
N GLU A 142 -11.89 -8.22 -4.83
CA GLU A 142 -13.25 -8.57 -5.23
C GLU A 142 -14.12 -7.33 -5.31
N PHE A 143 -14.54 -7.00 -6.53
CA PHE A 143 -15.39 -5.85 -6.84
C PHE A 143 -16.85 -6.30 -6.81
N ALA A 144 -17.61 -5.77 -5.86
CA ALA A 144 -19.02 -6.04 -5.68
C ALA A 144 -19.83 -4.76 -5.88
N PRO A 145 -20.95 -4.79 -6.64
CA PRO A 145 -21.77 -3.61 -6.84
C PRO A 145 -22.41 -3.16 -5.53
N THR A 146 -22.47 -1.85 -5.27
CA THR A 146 -23.22 -1.30 -4.13
C THR A 146 -24.42 -0.49 -4.61
N HIS A 147 -24.16 0.64 -5.27
CA HIS A 147 -25.17 1.55 -5.84
C HIS A 147 -24.66 2.14 -7.16
N PRO A 148 -25.51 2.74 -8.00
CA PRO A 148 -25.09 3.22 -9.32
C PRO A 148 -23.89 4.17 -9.22
N GLY A 149 -22.79 3.81 -9.90
CA GLY A 149 -21.54 4.60 -9.90
C GLY A 149 -20.56 4.28 -8.76
N GLU A 150 -20.83 3.27 -7.94
CA GLU A 150 -19.91 2.80 -6.88
C GLU A 150 -19.93 1.27 -6.73
N HIS A 151 -18.74 0.71 -6.54
CA HIS A 151 -18.51 -0.68 -6.13
C HIS A 151 -17.78 -0.71 -4.79
N GLN A 152 -18.09 -1.69 -3.98
CA GLN A 152 -17.27 -2.06 -2.83
C GLN A 152 -16.14 -2.96 -3.31
N VAL A 153 -14.94 -2.78 -2.76
CA VAL A 153 -13.81 -3.67 -3.07
C VAL A 153 -13.33 -4.35 -1.82
N HIS A 154 -13.38 -5.67 -1.80
CA HIS A 154 -12.80 -6.49 -0.75
C HIS A 154 -11.38 -6.85 -1.17
N PHE A 155 -10.42 -6.22 -0.50
CA PHE A 155 -9.01 -6.56 -0.62
C PHE A 155 -8.67 -7.67 0.37
N SER A 156 -7.91 -8.67 -0.06
CA SER A 156 -7.32 -9.64 0.85
C SER A 156 -5.95 -10.11 0.37
N VAL A 157 -5.02 -10.28 1.31
CA VAL A 157 -3.65 -10.73 1.03
C VAL A 157 -3.16 -11.65 2.15
N PRO A 158 -2.53 -12.79 1.84
CA PRO A 158 -1.87 -13.60 2.84
C PRO A 158 -0.51 -12.97 3.21
N ILE A 159 -0.31 -12.67 4.49
CA ILE A 159 0.96 -12.14 5.01
C ILE A 159 1.59 -13.18 5.93
N THR A 160 2.86 -13.51 5.67
CA THR A 160 3.62 -14.48 6.46
C THR A 160 4.68 -13.77 7.29
N LEU A 161 4.63 -13.91 8.61
CA LEU A 161 5.66 -13.47 9.55
C LEU A 161 6.02 -14.62 10.49
N HIS A 162 7.33 -14.88 10.65
CA HIS A 162 7.86 -15.92 11.54
C HIS A 162 7.14 -17.29 11.39
N GLU A 163 6.92 -17.73 10.14
CA GLU A 163 6.27 -19.00 9.79
C GLU A 163 4.75 -19.08 10.09
N ASP A 164 4.14 -18.02 10.60
CA ASP A 164 2.69 -17.89 10.75
C ASP A 164 2.14 -17.04 9.58
N THR A 165 1.13 -17.56 8.89
CA THR A 165 0.49 -16.88 7.75
C THR A 165 -0.90 -16.44 8.16
N ARG A 166 -1.21 -15.16 7.96
CA ARG A 166 -2.51 -14.57 8.26
C ARG A 166 -3.12 -13.97 7.02
N LEU A 167 -4.44 -14.13 6.89
CA LEU A 167 -5.19 -13.41 5.87
C LEU A 167 -5.51 -12.01 6.39
N THR A 168 -4.87 -11.03 5.78
CA THR A 168 -5.13 -9.61 5.95
C THR A 168 -6.24 -9.22 4.98
N SER A 169 -7.29 -8.56 5.45
CA SER A 169 -8.36 -8.07 4.56
C SER A 169 -8.76 -6.64 4.86
N SER A 170 -9.10 -5.86 3.83
CA SER A 170 -9.70 -4.52 3.95
C SER A 170 -10.92 -4.38 3.05
N ILE A 171 -11.81 -3.47 3.41
CA ILE A 171 -12.95 -3.07 2.58
C ILE A 171 -12.72 -1.64 2.13
N GLY A 172 -12.69 -1.45 0.82
CA GLY A 172 -12.59 -0.15 0.18
C GLY A 172 -13.81 0.19 -0.69
N THR A 173 -13.73 1.35 -1.32
CA THR A 173 -14.69 1.80 -2.33
C THR A 173 -14.01 2.05 -3.66
N PHE A 174 -14.70 1.74 -4.74
CA PHE A 174 -14.29 1.93 -6.12
C PHE A 174 -15.36 2.76 -6.81
N SER A 175 -15.06 4.04 -7.01
CA SER A 175 -16.02 5.00 -7.52
C SER A 175 -15.40 5.88 -8.59
N GLN A 176 -16.21 6.31 -9.53
CA GLN A 176 -15.78 7.27 -10.53
C GLN A 176 -15.79 8.68 -9.92
N ASN A 177 -14.69 9.40 -10.08
CA ASN A 177 -14.63 10.80 -9.68
C ASN A 177 -15.25 11.71 -10.76
N PRO A 178 -15.53 12.99 -10.46
CA PRO A 178 -16.11 13.91 -11.44
C PRO A 178 -15.25 14.19 -12.67
N SER A 179 -13.93 13.93 -12.62
CA SER A 179 -13.03 14.03 -13.77
C SER A 179 -12.98 12.74 -14.60
N GLY A 180 -13.77 11.72 -14.22
CA GLY A 180 -13.89 10.47 -14.95
C GLY A 180 -12.93 9.37 -14.56
N SER A 181 -11.95 9.66 -13.70
CA SER A 181 -11.02 8.66 -13.20
C SER A 181 -11.69 7.78 -12.18
N ILE A 182 -11.42 6.48 -12.25
CA ILE A 182 -11.93 5.54 -11.26
C ILE A 182 -10.98 5.53 -10.06
N LEU A 183 -11.46 5.97 -8.91
CA LEU A 183 -10.74 6.00 -7.64
C LEU A 183 -11.04 4.74 -6.84
N VAL A 184 -9.98 4.04 -6.45
CA VAL A 184 -10.04 3.04 -5.40
C VAL A 184 -9.57 3.68 -4.10
N LYS A 185 -10.36 3.57 -3.04
CA LYS A 185 -10.02 4.03 -1.69
C LYS A 185 -10.07 2.87 -0.73
N TYR A 186 -8.94 2.55 -0.12
CA TYR A 186 -8.88 1.63 1.00
C TYR A 186 -8.46 2.37 2.27
N ASP A 187 -9.03 1.96 3.39
CA ASP A 187 -8.35 2.12 4.67
C ASP A 187 -7.39 0.94 4.77
N ASN A 188 -6.09 1.19 4.55
CA ASN A 188 -5.12 0.20 4.98
C ASN A 188 -4.90 0.35 6.49
N PHE A 189 -4.60 -0.75 7.16
CA PHE A 189 -4.41 -0.84 8.62
C PHE A 189 -3.16 -0.07 9.12
N THR A 190 -2.58 0.71 8.21
CA THR A 190 -1.44 1.58 8.35
C THR A 190 -1.85 3.04 8.19
N GLY A 191 -3.12 3.39 7.98
CA GLY A 191 -3.60 4.78 7.96
C GLY A 191 -3.21 5.59 6.72
N TYR A 192 -2.85 4.91 5.62
CA TYR A 192 -2.61 5.52 4.33
C TYR A 192 -3.84 5.48 3.44
N HIS A 193 -3.90 6.42 2.49
CA HIS A 193 -4.89 6.45 1.45
C HIS A 193 -4.20 6.46 0.10
N GLU A 194 -4.60 5.54 -0.76
CA GLU A 194 -4.18 5.51 -2.15
C GLU A 194 -5.33 6.00 -3.03
N ASN A 195 -4.97 6.59 -4.15
CA ASN A 195 -5.89 6.78 -5.27
C ASN A 195 -5.31 5.99 -6.43
N TRP A 196 -6.15 5.18 -7.05
CA TRP A 196 -5.80 4.54 -8.30
C TRP A 196 -6.44 5.33 -9.43
N TYR A 197 -5.80 5.37 -10.58
CA TYR A 197 -6.29 6.01 -11.79
C TYR A 197 -6.28 4.96 -12.89
N VAL A 198 -7.44 4.33 -13.11
CA VAL A 198 -7.59 3.31 -14.16
C VAL A 198 -7.37 3.97 -15.51
N SER A 199 -6.40 3.46 -16.28
CA SER A 199 -6.10 3.91 -17.63
C SER A 199 -6.78 3.05 -18.69
N LYS A 200 -6.97 1.76 -18.41
CA LYS A 200 -7.56 0.81 -19.36
C LYS A 200 -8.14 -0.40 -18.64
N ARG A 201 -9.24 -0.91 -19.17
CA ARG A 201 -9.79 -2.22 -18.83
C ARG A 201 -9.98 -3.06 -20.09
N THR A 202 -9.66 -4.35 -19.96
CA THR A 202 -9.98 -5.39 -20.94
C THR A 202 -10.91 -6.42 -20.29
N GLN A 203 -11.19 -7.55 -20.95
CA GLN A 203 -12.03 -8.60 -20.38
C GLN A 203 -11.47 -9.18 -19.07
N ASN A 204 -10.15 -9.37 -19.03
CA ASN A 204 -9.40 -10.01 -17.96
C ASN A 204 -8.51 -9.05 -17.19
N THR A 205 -8.21 -7.83 -17.66
CA THR A 205 -7.24 -6.94 -16.98
C THR A 205 -7.77 -5.54 -16.65
N ILE A 206 -7.22 -4.95 -15.59
CA ILE A 206 -7.36 -3.52 -15.26
C ILE A 206 -5.97 -2.96 -15.07
N THR A 207 -5.61 -1.95 -15.85
CA THR A 207 -4.39 -1.17 -15.67
C THR A 207 -4.71 0.11 -14.93
N ALA A 208 -3.98 0.39 -13.85
CA ALA A 208 -4.15 1.60 -13.08
C ALA A 208 -2.81 2.21 -12.66
N GLN A 209 -2.72 3.53 -12.73
CA GLN A 209 -1.66 4.27 -12.07
C GLN A 209 -2.01 4.45 -10.60
N VAL A 210 -1.14 4.02 -9.69
CA VAL A 210 -1.32 4.21 -8.25
C VAL A 210 -0.60 5.47 -7.82
N CYS A 211 -1.27 6.26 -6.99
CA CYS A 211 -0.61 7.33 -6.28
C CYS A 211 -0.98 7.34 -4.81
N PHE A 212 0.00 7.71 -4.00
CA PHE A 212 -0.19 7.96 -2.58
C PHE A 212 -0.79 9.35 -2.37
N ARG A 213 -1.80 9.45 -1.51
CA ARG A 213 -2.46 10.72 -1.22
C ARG A 213 -1.88 11.39 0.03
N GLY A 214 -1.26 12.55 -0.16
CA GLY A 214 -1.06 13.56 0.89
C GLY A 214 -2.29 14.49 1.03
N GLU A 215 -2.23 15.50 1.90
CA GLU A 215 -3.34 16.44 2.11
C GLU A 215 -3.80 17.14 0.81
N SER A 216 -2.86 17.45 -0.08
CA SER A 216 -3.12 18.21 -1.32
C SER A 216 -2.46 17.65 -2.59
N SER A 217 -1.68 16.57 -2.47
CA SER A 217 -0.83 16.05 -3.56
C SER A 217 -0.96 14.53 -3.73
N CYS A 218 -0.75 14.08 -4.96
CA CYS A 218 -0.80 12.69 -5.40
C CYS A 218 0.60 12.34 -5.89
N TYR A 219 1.30 11.46 -5.18
CA TYR A 219 2.69 11.11 -5.47
C TYR A 219 2.75 9.79 -6.23
N ASP A 220 3.41 9.78 -7.39
CA ASP A 220 3.49 8.64 -8.29
C ASP A 220 4.15 7.44 -7.60
N TYR A 221 3.38 6.37 -7.43
CA TYR A 221 3.80 5.16 -6.76
C TYR A 221 4.15 4.03 -7.71
N GLY A 222 3.73 4.13 -8.98
CA GLY A 222 3.86 3.08 -9.97
C GLY A 222 2.54 2.65 -10.59
N THR A 223 2.67 1.95 -11.72
CA THR A 223 1.55 1.39 -12.48
C THR A 223 1.34 -0.05 -12.06
N ILE A 224 0.09 -0.46 -11.88
CA ILE A 224 -0.29 -1.83 -11.55
C ILE A 224 -1.22 -2.41 -12.59
N ILE A 225 -1.18 -3.73 -12.74
CA ILE A 225 -2.09 -4.51 -13.58
C ILE A 225 -2.77 -5.54 -12.68
N LEU A 226 -4.08 -5.39 -12.52
CA LEU A 226 -4.93 -6.43 -11.96
C LEU A 226 -5.36 -7.38 -13.08
N THR A 227 -5.49 -8.67 -12.77
CA THR A 227 -5.94 -9.67 -13.73
C THR A 227 -6.90 -10.70 -13.13
N LYS A 228 -7.90 -11.14 -13.90
CA LYS A 228 -8.79 -12.26 -13.55
C LYS A 228 -8.13 -13.63 -13.77
N THR A 229 -7.16 -13.68 -14.67
CA THR A 229 -6.57 -14.92 -15.21
C THR A 229 -5.05 -14.76 -15.35
N PRO A 230 -4.23 -15.80 -15.11
CA PRO A 230 -2.78 -15.72 -15.35
C PRO A 230 -2.45 -15.21 -16.76
N PHE A 231 -1.52 -14.25 -16.89
CA PHE A 231 -1.15 -13.65 -18.18
C PHE A 231 -0.87 -14.67 -19.30
N PRO A 232 -0.19 -15.81 -19.06
CA PRO A 232 0.04 -16.81 -20.11
C PRO A 232 -1.23 -17.47 -20.67
N LEU A 233 -2.38 -17.30 -20.01
CA LEU A 233 -3.68 -17.84 -20.42
C LEU A 233 -4.60 -16.78 -21.03
N ILE A 234 -4.20 -15.50 -21.01
CA ILE A 234 -4.90 -14.43 -21.71
C ILE A 234 -4.61 -14.56 -23.21
N ASP A 235 -5.63 -14.39 -24.04
CA ASP A 235 -5.46 -14.53 -25.48
C ASP A 235 -4.59 -13.41 -26.07
N THR A 236 -4.01 -13.69 -27.25
CA THR A 236 -3.04 -12.80 -27.89
C THR A 236 -3.65 -11.47 -28.32
N GLU A 237 -4.95 -11.43 -28.66
CA GLU A 237 -5.60 -10.18 -29.07
C GLU A 237 -5.73 -9.24 -27.87
N GLU A 238 -6.21 -9.75 -26.74
CA GLU A 238 -6.30 -9.00 -25.49
C GLU A 238 -4.92 -8.57 -24.95
N MET A 239 -3.90 -9.43 -25.03
CA MET A 239 -2.54 -9.05 -24.64
C MET A 239 -1.96 -7.92 -25.51
N ASN A 240 -2.21 -7.95 -26.83
CA ASN A 240 -1.78 -6.86 -27.71
C ASN A 240 -2.52 -5.55 -27.41
N GLU A 241 -3.80 -5.61 -27.03
CA GLU A 241 -4.57 -4.44 -26.59
C GLU A 241 -3.99 -3.85 -25.30
N LEU A 242 -3.66 -4.70 -24.33
CA LEU A 242 -2.99 -4.29 -23.09
C LEU A 242 -1.65 -3.60 -23.38
N GLU A 243 -0.77 -4.24 -24.16
CA GLU A 243 0.54 -3.68 -24.51
C GLU A 243 0.42 -2.32 -25.22
N THR A 244 -0.49 -2.22 -26.20
CA THR A 244 -0.77 -0.97 -26.91
C THR A 244 -1.21 0.13 -25.93
N SER A 245 -2.08 -0.21 -24.97
CA SER A 245 -2.54 0.76 -23.98
C SER A 245 -1.44 1.19 -23.02
N LEU A 246 -0.55 0.29 -22.60
CA LEU A 246 0.59 0.61 -21.74
C LEU A 246 1.54 1.60 -22.42
N GLU A 247 1.83 1.37 -23.70
CA GLU A 247 2.70 2.26 -24.48
C GLU A 247 2.08 3.65 -24.66
N GLN A 248 0.76 3.71 -24.89
CA GLN A 248 0.06 4.98 -25.13
C GLN A 248 -0.18 5.80 -23.86
N SER A 249 -0.58 5.14 -22.77
CA SER A 249 -0.97 5.82 -21.52
C SER A 249 0.22 6.10 -20.61
N HIS A 250 1.23 5.23 -20.61
CA HIS A 250 2.32 5.25 -19.62
C HIS A 250 3.71 5.29 -20.25
N ALA A 251 3.83 5.14 -21.58
CA ALA A 251 5.11 4.93 -22.26
C ALA A 251 5.91 3.74 -21.71
N LEU A 252 5.19 2.70 -21.27
CA LEU A 252 5.73 1.46 -20.72
C LEU A 252 5.38 0.28 -21.63
N LYS A 253 6.19 -0.76 -21.59
CA LYS A 253 5.88 -2.06 -22.19
C LYS A 253 5.55 -3.07 -21.11
N PHE A 254 4.81 -4.12 -21.46
CA PHE A 254 4.49 -5.19 -20.52
C PHE A 254 5.76 -5.88 -19.95
N GLU A 255 6.83 -5.97 -20.74
CA GLU A 255 8.13 -6.52 -20.30
C GLU A 255 8.82 -5.70 -19.19
N ASP A 256 8.40 -4.44 -18.98
CA ASP A 256 8.95 -3.57 -17.93
C ASP A 256 8.34 -3.86 -16.55
N PHE A 257 7.30 -4.71 -16.48
CA PHE A 257 6.58 -5.01 -15.25
C PHE A 257 7.16 -6.23 -14.51
N GLY A 258 7.29 -6.11 -13.18
CA GLY A 258 7.51 -7.23 -12.28
C GLY A 258 6.23 -8.06 -12.13
N LEU A 259 6.29 -9.34 -12.48
CA LEU A 259 5.14 -10.24 -12.38
C LEU A 259 4.98 -10.79 -10.97
N SER A 260 3.73 -10.80 -10.50
CA SER A 260 3.30 -11.48 -9.29
C SER A 260 2.84 -12.90 -9.61
N SER A 261 3.17 -13.86 -8.74
CA SER A 261 2.63 -15.21 -8.87
C SER A 261 1.18 -15.24 -8.42
N ILE A 262 0.29 -15.68 -9.31
CA ILE A 262 -1.13 -15.91 -9.01
C ILE A 262 -1.56 -17.37 -9.17
N ALA A 263 -0.61 -18.28 -9.47
CA ALA A 263 -0.90 -19.66 -9.85
C ALA A 263 -1.43 -20.54 -8.70
N ASP A 264 -1.21 -20.13 -7.45
CA ASP A 264 -1.50 -20.91 -6.24
C ASP A 264 -2.34 -20.12 -5.22
N CYS A 265 -3.19 -19.20 -5.70
CA CYS A 265 -3.90 -18.26 -4.83
C CYS A 265 -5.35 -18.65 -4.51
N ASP A 266 -5.85 -19.73 -5.11
CA ASP A 266 -7.20 -20.28 -4.88
C ASP A 266 -7.25 -21.28 -3.71
#